data_AF-A0A7I8J4A5-F1
#
_entry.id   AF-A0A7I8J4A5-F1
#
_cell.length_a   1.000
_cell.length_b   1.000
_cell.length_c   1.000
_cell.angle_alpha   90.00
_cell.angle_beta   90.00
_cell.angle_gamma   90.00
#
_symmetry.space_group_name_H-M   'P 1'
#
loop_
_entity.id
_entity.type
_entity.pdbx_description
1 polymer ?
#
loop_
_entity_poly.entity_id
_entity_poly.type
_entity_poly.pdbx_seq_one_letter_code
_entity_poly.pdbx_strand_id
1 'polypeptide(L)'
;MGTREEESGRTRCSWSVFDGVKSFSLAPNSPAAASVPPDTLMAEIDAAIAASEHAHSTLLLRPFGRPQRPEGEGEEPFTSSAVAAAAAALGGSGYEAVGLADEAYRSACAALAAGKPDSALRSLRVALASCPPEKVSAISKLRSLVAFATSQQQRLILQHKSAPS
;
A
#
# COMPACT_ATOMS: atom_id res chain seq x y z
N MET A 1 -0.07 -64.67 -9.25
CA MET A 1 -0.54 -63.90 -10.40
C MET A 1 -0.71 -62.45 -9.94
N GLY A 2 0.22 -61.57 -10.33
CA GLY A 2 0.01 -60.11 -10.33
C GLY A 2 -0.95 -59.73 -11.47
N THR A 3 -1.49 -58.51 -11.59
CA THR A 3 -0.90 -57.18 -11.36
C THR A 3 -1.94 -56.14 -10.93
N ARG A 4 -1.46 -55.15 -10.17
CA ARG A 4 -1.99 -53.79 -9.96
C ARG A 4 -1.69 -52.93 -11.19
N GLU A 5 -2.30 -51.74 -11.29
CA GLU A 5 -2.13 -50.63 -12.26
C GLU A 5 -3.34 -50.46 -13.21
N GLU A 6 -3.85 -49.28 -13.56
CA GLU A 6 -3.45 -47.91 -13.24
C GLU A 6 -4.60 -46.91 -13.49
N GLU A 7 -4.40 -45.75 -12.88
CA GLU A 7 -5.05 -44.44 -13.01
C GLU A 7 -5.47 -44.04 -14.45
N SER A 8 -6.70 -43.52 -14.61
CA SER A 8 -7.02 -42.69 -15.78
C SER A 8 -8.20 -41.75 -15.51
N GLY A 9 -7.93 -40.44 -15.62
CA GLY A 9 -8.95 -39.48 -16.02
C GLY A 9 -9.41 -38.47 -14.96
N ARG A 10 -8.47 -37.67 -14.45
CA ARG A 10 -8.61 -36.23 -14.16
C ARG A 10 -10.01 -35.69 -14.53
N THR A 11 -10.87 -35.48 -13.53
CA THR A 11 -12.17 -34.80 -13.70
C THR A 11 -11.90 -33.43 -14.32
N ARG A 12 -12.12 -33.32 -15.63
CA ARG A 12 -12.05 -32.04 -16.32
C ARG A 12 -13.23 -31.23 -15.80
N CYS A 13 -12.94 -30.09 -15.16
CA CYS A 13 -13.94 -29.05 -14.97
C CYS A 13 -14.43 -28.64 -16.36
N SER A 14 -15.57 -29.17 -16.78
CA SER A 14 -16.20 -28.80 -18.04
C SER A 14 -16.77 -27.40 -17.85
N TRP A 15 -16.02 -26.39 -18.30
CA TRP A 15 -16.61 -25.08 -18.54
C TRP A 15 -17.40 -25.17 -19.84
N SER A 16 -18.66 -25.58 -19.72
CA SER A 16 -19.62 -25.53 -20.81
C SER A 16 -20.14 -24.09 -20.91
N VAL A 17 -20.02 -23.48 -22.10
CA VAL A 17 -20.61 -22.17 -22.42
C VAL A 17 -22.14 -22.18 -22.27
N PHE A 18 -22.74 -23.38 -22.27
CA PHE A 18 -24.18 -23.58 -22.30
C PHE A 18 -24.78 -24.04 -20.96
N ASP A 19 -23.98 -24.26 -19.90
CA ASP A 19 -24.50 -24.75 -18.60
C ASP A 19 -25.44 -23.77 -17.89
N GLY A 20 -25.49 -22.52 -18.34
CA GLY A 20 -26.41 -21.49 -17.86
C GLY A 20 -27.59 -21.20 -18.78
N VAL A 21 -27.68 -21.82 -19.97
CA VAL A 21 -28.77 -21.53 -20.91
C VAL A 21 -29.99 -22.34 -20.49
N LYS A 22 -30.61 -21.91 -19.39
CA LYS A 22 -32.05 -22.06 -19.23
C LYS A 22 -32.62 -21.36 -20.44
N SER A 23 -33.04 -22.15 -21.43
CA SER A 23 -33.87 -21.69 -22.51
C SER A 23 -34.90 -20.76 -21.91
N PHE A 24 -35.06 -19.57 -22.49
CA PHE A 24 -36.20 -18.68 -22.21
C PHE A 24 -37.46 -19.41 -22.69
N SER A 25 -37.81 -20.51 -22.02
CA SER A 25 -39.10 -21.13 -22.10
C SER A 25 -40.01 -20.17 -21.37
N LEU A 26 -40.59 -19.26 -22.16
CA LEU A 26 -41.87 -18.64 -21.89
C LEU A 26 -42.84 -19.75 -21.47
N ALA A 27 -42.91 -20.02 -20.17
CA ALA A 27 -44.06 -20.67 -19.56
C ALA A 27 -44.85 -19.55 -18.87
N PRO A 28 -46.04 -19.17 -19.36
CA PRO A 28 -46.71 -17.95 -18.93
C PRO A 28 -47.30 -18.00 -17.50
N ASN A 29 -47.03 -19.04 -16.70
CA ASN A 29 -47.88 -19.36 -15.54
C ASN A 29 -47.10 -19.77 -14.27
N SER A 30 -46.03 -19.07 -13.87
CA SER A 30 -45.41 -19.30 -12.55
C SER A 30 -45.08 -18.00 -11.81
N PRO A 31 -45.68 -17.74 -10.63
CA PRO A 31 -45.52 -16.47 -9.91
C PRO A 31 -44.20 -16.34 -9.12
N ALA A 32 -43.18 -17.16 -9.38
CA ALA A 32 -41.99 -17.26 -8.52
C ALA A 32 -40.63 -17.09 -9.22
N ALA A 33 -40.58 -16.78 -10.51
CA ALA A 33 -39.34 -16.46 -11.21
C ALA A 33 -39.38 -15.02 -11.72
N ALA A 34 -39.36 -14.07 -10.80
CA ALA A 34 -39.13 -12.67 -11.12
C ALA A 34 -37.72 -12.57 -11.72
N SER A 35 -37.65 -12.49 -13.06
CA SER A 35 -36.45 -12.06 -13.75
C SER A 35 -36.05 -10.73 -13.14
N VAL A 36 -34.94 -10.69 -12.40
CA VAL A 36 -34.37 -9.43 -11.91
C VAL A 36 -34.21 -8.53 -13.14
N PRO A 37 -34.83 -7.34 -13.15
CA PRO A 37 -34.70 -6.45 -14.30
C PRO A 37 -33.22 -6.05 -14.44
N PRO A 38 -32.72 -5.89 -15.67
CA PRO A 38 -31.30 -5.60 -15.90
C PRO A 38 -30.85 -4.34 -15.16
N ASP A 39 -31.76 -3.36 -15.00
CA ASP A 39 -31.52 -2.12 -14.26
C ASP A 39 -31.21 -2.35 -12.78
N THR A 40 -31.86 -3.32 -12.13
CA THR A 40 -31.59 -3.64 -10.72
C THR A 40 -30.22 -4.29 -10.57
N LEU A 41 -29.83 -5.17 -11.49
CA LEU A 41 -28.51 -5.79 -11.46
C LEU A 41 -27.41 -4.75 -11.69
N MET A 42 -27.60 -3.83 -12.64
CA MET A 42 -26.65 -2.74 -12.87
C MET A 42 -26.52 -1.85 -11.62
N ALA A 43 -27.64 -1.48 -11.00
CA ALA A 43 -27.63 -0.69 -9.77
C ALA A 43 -26.96 -1.43 -8.59
N GLU A 44 -27.10 -2.76 -8.51
CA GLU A 44 -26.43 -3.59 -7.50
C GLU A 44 -24.91 -3.61 -7.71
N ILE A 45 -24.46 -3.73 -8.96
CA ILE A 45 -23.04 -3.67 -9.32
C ILE A 45 -22.47 -2.30 -8.96
N ASP A 46 -23.14 -1.21 -9.35
CA ASP A 46 -22.71 0.15 -9.05
C ASP A 46 -22.65 0.39 -7.53
N ALA A 47 -23.64 -0.09 -6.78
CA ALA A 47 -23.67 0.00 -5.33
C ALA A 47 -22.52 -0.79 -4.68
N ALA A 48 -22.21 -1.99 -5.18
CA ALA A 48 -21.11 -2.81 -4.67
C ALA A 48 -19.74 -2.15 -4.94
N ILE A 49 -19.55 -1.57 -6.14
CA ILE A 49 -18.35 -0.82 -6.49
C ILE A 49 -18.21 0.38 -5.56
N ALA A 50 -19.25 1.20 -5.42
CA ALA A 50 -19.26 2.37 -4.56
C ALA A 50 -19.00 2.02 -3.08
N ALA A 51 -19.56 0.91 -2.58
CA ALA A 51 -19.32 0.44 -1.22
C ALA A 51 -17.86 0.03 -0.99
N SER A 52 -17.23 -0.65 -1.96
CA SER A 52 -15.82 -1.03 -1.90
C SER A 52 -14.90 0.19 -1.91
N GLU A 53 -15.15 1.15 -2.80
CA GLU A 53 -14.38 2.39 -2.89
C GLU A 53 -14.56 3.28 -1.65
N HIS A 54 -15.78 3.35 -1.11
CA HIS A 54 -16.05 4.05 0.14
C HIS A 54 -15.33 3.38 1.32
N ALA A 55 -15.37 2.05 1.44
CA ALA A 55 -14.64 1.33 2.48
C ALA A 55 -13.12 1.56 2.39
N HIS A 56 -12.57 1.51 1.18
CA HIS A 56 -11.15 1.76 0.95
C HIS A 56 -10.77 3.22 1.26
N SER A 57 -11.55 4.19 0.77
CA SER A 57 -11.31 5.61 1.01
C SER A 57 -11.45 5.96 2.49
N THR A 58 -12.42 5.37 3.19
CA THR A 58 -12.60 5.59 4.64
C THR A 58 -11.49 4.97 5.47
N LEU A 59 -10.83 3.89 5.02
CA LEU A 59 -9.61 3.38 5.65
C LEU A 59 -8.44 4.34 5.48
N LEU A 60 -8.23 4.87 4.27
CA LEU A 60 -7.13 5.80 3.96
C LEU A 60 -7.32 7.19 4.58
N LEU A 61 -8.57 7.67 4.61
CA LEU A 61 -8.92 8.98 5.17
C LEU A 61 -9.20 8.92 6.67
N ARG A 62 -9.27 7.72 7.28
CA ARG A 62 -9.37 7.61 8.74
C ARG A 62 -8.11 8.27 9.32
N PRO A 63 -8.24 9.41 10.01
CA PRO A 63 -7.08 10.05 10.61
C PRO A 63 -6.46 9.04 11.58
N PHE A 64 -5.15 8.84 11.45
CA PHE A 64 -4.33 8.03 12.34
C PHE A 64 -4.86 8.09 13.79
N GLY A 65 -5.41 6.97 14.26
CA GLY A 65 -5.63 6.73 15.69
C GLY A 65 -6.68 7.57 16.40
N ARG A 66 -7.90 7.72 15.87
CA ARG A 66 -9.05 8.00 16.74
C ARG A 66 -9.72 6.68 17.16
N PRO A 67 -9.41 6.10 18.35
CA PRO A 67 -10.32 5.13 18.92
C PRO A 67 -11.67 5.84 19.09
N GLN A 68 -12.76 5.16 18.78
CA GLN A 68 -14.08 5.63 19.20
C GLN A 68 -14.04 5.71 20.72
N ARG A 69 -13.85 6.92 21.26
CA ARG A 69 -14.08 7.21 22.67
C ARG A 69 -15.60 7.38 22.81
N PRO A 70 -16.32 6.53 23.56
CA PRO A 70 -17.64 6.91 24.04
C PRO A 70 -17.45 8.12 24.94
N GLU A 71 -18.30 9.13 24.76
CA GLU A 71 -18.20 10.43 25.44
C GLU A 71 -18.06 10.25 26.97
N GLY A 72 -17.08 10.93 27.56
CA GLY A 72 -16.78 10.84 29.00
C GLY A 72 -15.33 11.21 29.34
N GLU A 73 -15.13 12.49 29.64
CA GLU A 73 -14.21 13.15 30.58
C GLU A 73 -12.81 12.56 30.87
N GLY A 74 -11.79 13.42 30.85
CA GLY A 74 -10.49 13.20 31.49
C GLY A 74 -9.30 13.18 30.53
N GLU A 75 -8.30 13.99 30.88
CA GLU A 75 -7.01 14.28 30.22
C GLU A 75 -5.99 13.14 30.35
N GLU A 76 -4.98 13.12 29.46
CA GLU A 76 -3.53 12.90 29.72
C GLU A 76 -2.77 12.26 28.51
N PRO A 77 -1.46 12.54 28.35
CA PRO A 77 -0.74 12.44 27.08
C PRO A 77 -0.10 11.05 26.88
N PHE A 78 -0.42 10.38 25.77
CA PHE A 78 0.20 9.11 25.43
C PHE A 78 1.23 9.22 24.30
N THR A 79 2.38 8.65 24.61
CA THR A 79 3.70 8.80 24.00
C THR A 79 3.80 8.31 22.55
N SER A 80 4.51 9.09 21.73
CA SER A 80 4.81 8.92 20.29
C SER A 80 5.55 7.62 19.90
N SER A 81 5.76 6.67 20.81
CA SER A 81 6.60 5.48 20.58
C SER A 81 5.83 4.23 20.12
N ALA A 82 4.50 4.18 20.32
CA ALA A 82 3.71 2.98 19.96
C ALA A 82 3.20 2.99 18.51
N VAL A 83 3.05 4.17 17.90
CA VAL A 83 2.54 4.34 16.53
C VAL A 83 3.55 3.93 15.45
N ALA A 84 4.85 3.91 15.76
CA ALA A 84 5.89 3.44 14.84
C ALA A 84 5.89 1.91 14.69
N ALA A 85 5.48 1.17 15.72
CA ALA A 85 5.46 -0.29 15.70
C ALA A 85 4.22 -0.86 14.99
N ALA A 86 3.07 -0.17 15.10
CA ALA A 86 1.82 -0.62 14.47
C ALA A 86 1.83 -0.43 12.94
N ALA A 87 2.52 0.59 12.42
CA ALA A 87 2.68 0.81 10.97
C ALA A 87 3.54 -0.27 10.28
N ALA A 88 4.39 -0.97 11.03
CA ALA A 88 5.19 -2.08 10.50
C ALA A 88 4.41 -3.41 10.44
N ALA A 89 3.28 -3.53 11.13
CA ALA A 89 2.58 -4.80 11.34
C ALA A 89 1.44 -5.09 10.35
N LEU A 90 0.98 -4.09 9.58
CA LEU A 90 -0.05 -4.28 8.57
C LEU A 90 0.60 -4.10 7.20
N GLY A 91 0.89 -5.23 6.54
CA GLY A 91 1.52 -5.33 5.23
C GLY A 91 0.82 -4.49 4.17
N GLY A 92 1.21 -3.22 4.10
CA GLY A 92 0.84 -2.32 3.03
C GLY A 92 1.40 -2.87 1.73
N SER A 93 0.51 -3.14 0.79
CA SER A 93 0.80 -3.36 -0.63
C SER A 93 1.99 -2.52 -1.05
N GLY A 94 2.94 -3.09 -1.80
CA GLY A 94 4.24 -2.48 -2.11
C GLY A 94 4.22 -1.06 -2.68
N TYR A 95 3.06 -0.50 -3.03
CA TYR A 95 2.87 0.92 -3.33
C TYR A 95 3.12 1.83 -2.10
N GLU A 96 2.72 1.43 -0.88
CA GLU A 96 2.93 2.22 0.35
C GLU A 96 4.42 2.31 0.69
N ALA A 97 5.16 1.22 0.48
CA ALA A 97 6.61 1.20 0.65
C ALA A 97 7.34 2.15 -0.31
N VAL A 98 6.84 2.28 -1.55
CA VAL A 98 7.36 3.24 -2.53
C VAL A 98 7.07 4.67 -2.09
N GLY A 99 5.86 4.94 -1.58
CA GLY A 99 5.50 6.26 -1.04
C GLY A 99 6.40 6.70 0.11
N LEU A 100 6.74 5.77 1.01
CA LEU A 100 7.66 6.04 2.12
C LEU A 100 9.08 6.42 1.63
N ALA A 101 9.57 5.76 0.57
CA ALA A 101 10.87 6.09 -0.02
C ALA A 101 10.87 7.49 -0.68
N ASP A 102 9.80 7.84 -1.37
CA ASP A 102 9.65 9.15 -2.04
C ASP A 102 9.48 10.30 -1.03
N GLU A 103 8.78 10.07 0.09
CA GLU A 103 8.69 11.02 1.19
C GLU A 103 10.05 11.24 1.86
N ALA A 104 10.79 10.16 2.15
CA ALA A 104 12.13 10.23 2.70
C ALA A 104 13.11 10.97 1.76
N TYR A 105 12.98 10.76 0.44
CA TYR A 105 13.74 11.50 -0.56
C TYR A 105 13.40 13.00 -0.57
N ARG A 106 12.11 13.37 -0.54
CA ARG A 106 11.69 14.78 -0.48
C ARG A 106 12.18 15.47 0.78
N SER A 107 12.07 14.80 1.93
CA SER A 107 12.63 15.26 3.20
C SER A 107 14.14 15.51 3.10
N ALA A 108 14.88 14.60 2.46
CA ALA A 108 16.31 14.77 2.23
C ALA A 108 16.62 16.00 1.35
N CYS A 109 15.87 16.19 0.26
CA CYS A 109 16.03 17.36 -0.61
C CYS A 109 15.76 18.68 0.15
N ALA A 110 14.72 18.72 0.97
CA ALA A 110 14.44 19.88 1.82
C ALA A 110 15.56 20.16 2.83
N ALA A 111 16.12 19.12 3.45
CA ALA A 111 17.25 19.24 4.36
C ALA A 111 18.53 19.72 3.66
N LEU A 112 18.80 19.28 2.43
CA LEU A 112 19.91 19.77 1.61
C LEU A 112 19.74 21.25 1.25
N ALA A 113 18.53 21.65 0.83
CA ALA A 113 18.20 23.05 0.56
C ALA A 113 18.32 23.94 1.81
N ALA A 114 17.99 23.40 2.98
CA ALA A 114 18.16 24.06 4.28
C ALA A 114 19.62 24.07 4.79
N GLY A 115 20.57 23.50 4.04
CA GLY A 115 22.00 23.47 4.41
C GLY A 115 22.34 22.51 5.54
N LYS A 116 21.50 21.49 5.81
CA LYS A 116 21.68 20.51 6.89
C LYS A 116 22.03 19.12 6.34
N PRO A 117 23.29 18.87 5.92
CA PRO A 117 23.67 17.62 5.27
C PRO A 117 23.52 16.39 6.18
N ASP A 118 23.74 16.52 7.49
CA ASP A 118 23.57 15.42 8.45
C ASP A 118 22.13 14.88 8.50
N SER A 119 21.13 15.77 8.52
CA SER A 119 19.72 15.36 8.47
C SER A 119 19.36 14.75 7.12
N ALA A 120 19.90 15.29 6.03
CA ALA A 120 19.70 14.73 4.70
C ALA A 120 20.24 13.29 4.60
N LEU A 121 21.43 13.02 5.15
CA LEU A 121 22.03 11.68 5.16
C LEU A 121 21.17 10.65 5.91
N ARG A 122 20.57 11.04 7.04
CA ARG A 122 19.64 10.16 7.77
C ARG A 122 18.41 9.83 6.91
N SER A 123 17.78 10.84 6.30
CA SER A 123 16.62 10.64 5.42
C SER A 123 16.97 9.83 4.16
N LEU A 124 18.15 10.04 3.56
CA LEU A 124 18.61 9.26 2.40
C LEU A 124 18.85 7.78 2.73
N ARG A 125 19.35 7.47 3.92
CA ARG A 125 19.51 6.08 4.38
C ARG A 125 18.16 5.38 4.57
N VAL A 126 17.16 6.11 5.08
CA VAL A 126 15.77 5.60 5.16
C VAL A 126 15.21 5.34 3.75
N ALA A 127 15.38 6.28 2.82
CA ALA A 127 14.94 6.10 1.43
C ALA A 127 15.59 4.88 0.76
N LEU A 128 16.88 4.61 1.02
CA LEU A 128 17.59 3.43 0.53
C LEU A 128 17.06 2.13 1.14
N ALA A 129 16.69 2.12 2.42
CA ALA A 129 16.12 0.95 3.08
C ALA A 129 14.69 0.63 2.58
N SER A 130 13.92 1.66 2.21
CA SER A 130 12.55 1.52 1.71
C SER A 130 12.46 1.30 0.19
N CYS A 131 13.57 1.47 -0.55
CA CYS A 131 13.58 1.33 -2.00
C CYS A 131 13.58 -0.16 -2.44
N PRO A 132 12.67 -0.56 -3.35
CA PRO A 132 12.67 -1.93 -3.86
C PRO A 132 13.91 -2.20 -4.73
N PRO A 133 14.49 -3.41 -4.67
CA PRO A 133 15.74 -3.75 -5.35
C PRO A 133 15.64 -3.66 -6.88
N GLU A 134 14.43 -3.81 -7.45
CA GLU A 134 14.14 -3.66 -8.88
C GLU A 134 14.49 -2.26 -9.42
N LYS A 135 14.42 -1.22 -8.57
CA LYS A 135 14.61 0.18 -8.98
C LYS A 135 16.08 0.61 -8.91
N VAL A 136 16.95 -0.09 -9.64
CA VAL A 136 18.42 0.11 -9.61
C VAL A 136 18.83 1.55 -9.94
N SER A 137 18.14 2.23 -10.87
CA SER A 137 18.39 3.63 -11.22
C SER A 137 18.16 4.58 -10.03
N ALA A 138 17.05 4.38 -9.30
CA ALA A 138 16.73 5.17 -8.11
C ALA A 138 17.77 4.95 -7.01
N ILE A 139 18.16 3.69 -6.76
CA ILE A 139 19.20 3.32 -5.79
C ILE A 139 20.53 3.99 -6.15
N SER A 140 20.91 3.99 -7.44
CA SER A 140 22.13 4.65 -7.92
C SER A 140 22.10 6.16 -7.66
N LYS A 141 20.98 6.82 -7.96
CA LYS A 141 20.79 8.26 -7.70
C LYS A 141 20.86 8.58 -6.20
N LEU A 142 20.22 7.76 -5.36
CA LEU A 142 20.28 7.91 -3.90
C LEU A 142 21.71 7.77 -3.37
N ARG A 143 22.48 6.79 -3.86
CA ARG A 143 23.89 6.62 -3.50
C ARG A 143 24.74 7.81 -3.93
N SER A 144 24.50 8.36 -5.12
CA SER A 144 25.16 9.58 -5.59
C SER A 144 24.86 10.78 -4.67
N LEU A 145 23.61 10.96 -4.24
CA LEU A 145 23.23 12.00 -3.29
C LEU A 145 23.84 11.80 -1.90
N VAL A 146 23.96 10.56 -1.42
CA VAL A 146 24.66 10.24 -0.17
C VAL A 146 26.12 10.65 -0.25
N ALA A 147 26.81 10.33 -1.35
CA ALA A 147 28.20 10.74 -1.56
C ALA A 147 28.34 12.27 -1.58
N PHE A 148 27.44 12.96 -2.30
CA PHE A 148 27.40 14.42 -2.34
C PHE A 148 27.18 15.05 -0.95
N ALA A 149 26.17 14.60 -0.21
CA ALA A 149 25.84 15.11 1.12
C ALA A 149 26.98 14.87 2.13
N THR A 150 27.66 13.71 2.02
CA THR A 150 28.83 13.39 2.85
C THR A 150 30.00 14.32 2.55
N SER A 151 30.27 14.59 1.26
CA SER A 151 31.29 15.56 0.85
C SER A 151 30.96 16.97 1.35
N GLN A 152 29.70 17.39 1.25
CA GLN A 152 29.23 18.67 1.78
C GLN A 152 29.46 18.78 3.29
N GLN A 153 29.12 17.73 4.05
CA GLN A 153 29.36 17.70 5.49
C GLN A 153 30.84 17.80 5.85
N GLN A 154 31.71 17.07 5.16
CA GLN A 154 33.16 17.15 5.38
C GLN A 154 33.68 18.57 5.13
N ARG A 155 33.22 19.23 4.08
CA ARG A 155 33.59 20.62 3.79
C ARG A 155 33.19 21.58 4.92
N LEU A 156 31.99 21.42 5.49
CA LEU A 156 31.55 22.25 6.61
C LEU A 156 32.40 22.03 7.87
N ILE A 157 32.74 20.77 8.18
CA ILE A 157 33.60 20.43 9.32
C ILE A 157 34.97 21.09 9.17
N LEU A 158 35.55 21.04 7.96
CA LEU A 158 36.85 21.68 7.68
C LEU A 158 36.78 23.20 7.79
N GLN A 159 35.70 23.83 7.30
CA GLN A 159 35.52 25.29 7.43
C GLN A 159 35.43 25.75 8.89
N HIS A 160 34.72 24.99 9.73
CA HIS A 160 34.62 25.30 11.16
C HIS A 160 35.95 25.09 11.91
N LYS A 161 36.82 24.21 11.41
CA LYS A 161 38.18 24.01 11.94
C LYS A 161 39.14 25.16 11.58
N SER A 162 38.90 25.86 10.48
CA SER A 162 39.79 26.91 9.95
C SER A 162 39.48 28.34 10.41
N ALA A 163 38.47 28.56 11.25
CA ALA A 163 38.19 29.88 11.82
C ALA A 163 39.01 30.07 13.12
N PRO A 164 40.09 30.87 13.13
CA PRO A 164 40.77 31.24 14.37
C PRO A 164 39.85 32.14 15.20
N SER A 165 39.66 31.78 16.47
CA SER A 165 39.11 32.67 17.50
C SER A 165 40.17 33.68 17.95
#